data_AF-A0A963UDQ5-F1
#
_entry.id   AF-A0A963UDQ5-F1
#
_cell.length_a   1.000
_cell.length_b   1.000
_cell.length_c   1.000
_cell.angle_alpha   90.00
_cell.angle_beta   90.00
_cell.angle_gamma   90.00
#
_symmetry.space_group_name_H-M   'P 1'
#
loop_
_entity.id
_entity.type
_entity.pdbx_description
1 polymer ?
#
loop_
_entity_poly.entity_id
_entity_poly.type
_entity_poly.pdbx_seq_one_letter_code
_entity_poly.pdbx_strand_id
1 'polypeptide(L)' 'MIRYGLIGAGMMGQEHIRNIALLDGAELAALADPDEGMRRAALAQQGGTARAFADWREM' A
#
# COMPACT_ATOMS: atom_id res chain seq x y z
N MET A 1 15.25 2.71 -8.28
CA MET A 1 14.25 2.45 -7.22
C MET A 1 12.87 2.56 -7.85
N ILE A 2 12.05 1.53 -7.73
CA ILE A 2 10.68 1.47 -8.26
C ILE A 2 9.70 1.80 -7.13
N ARG A 3 8.75 2.69 -7.41
CA ARG A 3 7.75 3.16 -6.45
C ARG A 3 6.39 2.63 -6.86
N TYR A 4 5.83 1.72 -6.07
CA TYR A 4 4.55 1.10 -6.33
C TYR A 4 3.41 1.93 -5.74
N GLY A 5 2.38 2.12 -6.54
CA GLY A 5 1.05 2.52 -6.09
C GLY A 5 0.15 1.29 -6.02
N LEU A 6 -0.62 1.14 -4.95
CA LEU A 6 -1.58 0.05 -4.77
C LEU A 6 -3.01 0.58 -4.69
N ILE A 7 -3.91 0.09 -5.53
CA ILE A 7 -5.35 0.36 -5.42
C ILE A 7 -6.03 -0.92 -4.93
N GLY A 8 -6.62 -0.87 -3.74
CA GLY A 8 -7.17 -2.01 -3.01
C GLY A 8 -6.17 -2.61 -2.03
N ALA A 9 -6.46 -2.45 -0.73
CA ALA A 9 -5.67 -2.91 0.42
C ALA A 9 -6.36 -4.02 1.23
N GLY A 10 -7.33 -4.73 0.63
CA GLY A 10 -7.93 -5.95 1.20
C GLY A 10 -6.94 -7.11 1.34
N MET A 11 -7.42 -8.33 1.62
CA MET A 11 -6.55 -9.50 1.92
C MET A 11 -5.44 -9.74 0.89
N MET A 12 -5.76 -9.68 -0.41
CA MET A 12 -4.75 -9.83 -1.47
C MET A 12 -3.82 -8.61 -1.58
N GLY A 13 -4.34 -7.40 -1.32
CA GLY A 13 -3.52 -6.19 -1.25
C GLY A 13 -2.43 -6.31 -0.19
N GLN A 14 -2.76 -6.82 1.00
CA GLN A 14 -1.79 -7.08 2.07
C GLN A 14 -0.70 -8.10 1.66
N GLU A 15 -1.03 -9.08 0.80
CA GLU A 15 -0.04 -10.03 0.27
C GLU A 15 0.86 -9.37 -0.78
N HIS A 16 0.31 -8.57 -1.69
CA HIS A 16 1.10 -7.79 -2.64
C HIS A 16 2.07 -6.84 -1.94
N ILE A 17 1.64 -6.22 -0.84
CA ILE A 17 2.47 -5.38 0.01
C ILE A 17 3.70 -6.15 0.55
N ARG A 18 3.51 -7.38 1.06
CA ARG A 18 4.63 -8.25 1.49
C ARG A 18 5.56 -8.55 0.34
N ASN A 19 5.00 -8.90 -0.82
CA ASN A 19 5.79 -9.27 -1.98
C ASN A 19 6.62 -8.10 -2.53
N ILE A 20 6.08 -6.88 -2.54
CA ILE A 20 6.81 -5.67 -2.93
C ILE A 20 8.00 -5.44 -1.98
N ALA A 21 7.82 -5.62 -0.68
CA ALA A 21 8.89 -5.45 0.30
C ALA A 21 10.04 -6.48 0.19
N LEU A 22 9.82 -7.60 -0.53
CA LEU A 22 10.86 -8.59 -0.82
C LEU A 22 11.71 -8.23 -2.05
N LEU A 23 11.28 -7.26 -2.86
CA LEU A 23 11.98 -6.88 -4.08
C LEU A 23 13.06 -5.84 -3.80
N ASP A 24 14.28 -6.13 -4.25
CA ASP A 24 15.38 -5.17 -4.14
C ASP A 24 15.08 -3.88 -4.93
N GLY A 25 15.21 -2.75 -4.24
CA GLY A 25 15.00 -1.43 -4.83
C GLY A 25 13.54 -1.11 -5.16
N ALA A 26 12.57 -1.79 -4.55
CA ALA A 26 11.16 -1.45 -4.62
C ALA A 26 10.65 -0.89 -3.28
N GLU A 27 9.67 0.02 -3.34
CA GLU A 27 8.91 0.47 -2.18
C GLU A 27 7.43 0.64 -2.51
N LEU A 28 6.57 0.45 -1.51
CA LEU A 28 5.19 0.92 -1.58
C LEU A 28 5.17 2.42 -1.25
N ALA A 29 4.94 3.27 -2.25
CA ALA A 29 4.96 4.71 -2.09
C ALA A 29 3.57 5.29 -1.80
N ALA A 30 2.52 4.66 -2.32
CA ALA A 30 1.14 5.09 -2.15
C ALA A 30 0.17 3.91 -2.15
N LEU A 31 -0.93 4.05 -1.42
CA LEU A 31 -2.04 3.10 -1.46
C LEU A 31 -3.39 3.83 -1.40
N ALA A 32 -4.38 3.30 -2.09
CA ALA A 32 -5.76 3.77 -2.07
C ALA A 32 -6.71 2.62 -1.77
N ASP A 33 -7.56 2.79 -0.78
CA ASP A 33 -8.65 1.86 -0.46
C ASP A 33 -9.78 2.68 0.18
N PRO A 34 -11.05 2.51 -0.16
CA PRO A 34 -12.14 3.26 0.48
C PRO A 34 -12.30 2.94 1.97
N ASP A 35 -11.93 1.73 2.41
CA ASP A 35 -12.03 1.29 3.80
C ASP A 35 -10.84 1.77 4.64
N GLU A 36 -11.12 2.54 5.70
CA GLU A 36 -10.08 3.08 6.59
C GLU A 36 -9.31 1.99 7.33
N GLY A 37 -9.99 0.92 7.75
CA GLY A 37 -9.38 -0.22 8.42
C GLY A 37 -8.35 -0.91 7.52
N MET A 38 -8.67 -1.07 6.24
CA MET A 38 -7.76 -1.65 5.24
C MET A 38 -6.53 -0.77 5.01
N ARG A 39 -6.71 0.55 4.91
CA ARG A 39 -5.58 1.50 4.80
C ARG A 39 -4.67 1.41 6.03
N ARG A 40 -5.25 1.39 7.23
CA ARG A 40 -4.48 1.31 8.49
C ARG A 40 -3.73 -0.01 8.62
N ALA A 41 -4.34 -1.13 8.24
CA ALA A 41 -3.69 -2.43 8.23
C ALA A 41 -2.49 -2.44 7.26
N ALA A 42 -2.67 -1.91 6.06
CA ALA A 42 -1.61 -1.80 5.05
C ALA A 42 -0.43 -0.94 5.52
N LEU A 43 -0.71 0.22 6.13
CA LEU A 43 0.32 1.10 6.65
C LEU A 43 1.12 0.45 7.79
N ALA A 44 0.44 -0.25 8.70
CA ALA A 44 1.10 -0.95 9.81
C ALA A 44 2.08 -2.03 9.31
N GLN A 45 1.80 -2.64 8.16
CA GLN A 45 2.61 -3.71 7.59
C GLN A 45 3.94 -3.24 6.98
N GLN A 46 3.99 -2.01 6.45
CA GLN A 46 5.17 -1.47 5.76
C GLN A 46 5.93 -0.42 6.58
N GLY A 47 5.60 -0.28 7.87
CA GLY A 47 6.22 0.74 8.73
C GLY A 47 5.69 2.17 8.52
N GLY A 48 4.54 2.33 7.83
CA GLY A 48 3.77 3.58 7.78
C GLY A 48 4.31 4.67 6.86
N THR A 49 5.18 4.36 5.90
CA THR A 49 5.83 5.36 5.02
C THR A 49 5.01 5.72 3.77
N ALA A 50 4.11 4.84 3.33
CA ALA A 50 3.26 5.07 2.17
C ALA A 50 2.21 6.16 2.43
N ARG A 51 1.88 6.96 1.41
CA ARG A 51 0.72 7.87 1.47
C ARG A 51 -0.57 7.08 1.25
N ALA A 52 -1.56 7.29 2.10
CA ALA A 52 -2.83 6.57 2.03
C ALA A 52 -3.98 7.50 1.62
N PHE A 53 -4.77 7.06 0.65
CA PHE A 53 -5.87 7.83 0.06
C PHE A 53 -7.18 7.04 0.15
N ALA A 54 -8.31 7.72 0.38
CA ALA A 54 -9.64 7.10 0.36
C ALA A 54 -10.16 6.88 -1.07
N ASP A 55 -9.74 7.72 -2.02
CA ASP A 55 -10.03 7.61 -3.44
C ASP A 55 -8.71 7.51 -4.22
N TRP A 56 -8.63 6.56 -5.15
CA TRP A 56 -7.47 6.38 -6.01
C TRP A 56 -7.26 7.54 -6.99
N ARG A 57 -8.28 8.36 -7.24
CA ARG A 57 -8.18 9.57 -8.06
C ARG A 57 -7.41 10.69 -7.36
N GLU A 58 -7.29 10.62 -6.04
CA GLU A 58 -6.55 11.57 -5.22
C GLU A 58 -5.11 11.10 -4.92
N MET A 59 -4.78 9.86 -5.33
CA MET A 59 -3.47 9.22 -5.17
C MET A 59 -2.45 9.72 -6.19
#